data_AF-A0A9D5NYH1-F1
#
_entry.id   AF-A0A9D5NYH1-F1
#
_cell.length_a   1.000
_cell.length_b   1.000
_cell.length_c   1.000
_cell.angle_alpha   90.00
_cell.angle_beta   90.00
_cell.angle_gamma   90.00
#
_symmetry.space_group_name_H-M   'P 1'
#
loop_
_entity.id
_entity.type
_entity.pdbx_description
1 polymer ?
#
loop_
_entity_poly.entity_id
_entity_poly.type
_entity_poly.pdbx_seq_one_letter_code
_entity_poly.pdbx_strand_id
1 'polypeptide(L)' 'MIFSAKDIAEYIVALIAAFASHYQLTEAEAYRYLSKHGAIKVAYDFYDVMHTQSFDDMVQSMFQHYCYKKPR' A
#
# COMPACT_ATOMS: atom_id res chain seq x y z
N MET A 1 17.93 5.73 8.97
CA MET A 1 16.93 5.77 10.07
C MET A 1 16.55 4.33 10.38
N ILE A 2 16.56 3.91 11.65
CA ILE A 2 16.18 2.55 12.04
C ILE A 2 14.70 2.61 12.46
N PHE A 3 13.80 2.31 11.55
CA PHE A 3 12.38 2.17 11.86
C PHE A 3 12.13 0.81 12.50
N SER A 4 11.21 0.72 13.46
CA SER A 4 10.88 -0.55 14.08
C SER A 4 9.95 -1.36 13.16
N ALA A 5 9.97 -2.69 13.30
CA ALA A 5 9.03 -3.55 12.58
C ALA A 5 7.56 -3.21 12.90
N LYS A 6 7.30 -2.61 14.07
CA LYS A 6 5.97 -2.14 14.47
C LYS A 6 5.55 -0.93 13.62
N ASP A 7 6.41 0.06 13.44
CA ASP A 7 6.10 1.27 12.65
C ASP A 7 5.76 0.92 11.20
N ILE A 8 6.53 0.00 10.62
CA ILE A 8 6.30 -0.51 9.26
C ILE A 8 4.97 -1.26 9.17
N ALA A 9 4.66 -2.10 10.16
CA ALA A 9 3.40 -2.83 10.18
C ALA A 9 2.18 -1.91 10.33
N GLU A 10 2.25 -0.91 11.22
CA GLU A 10 1.18 0.08 11.41
C GLU A 10 0.94 0.90 10.14
N TYR A 11 2.01 1.31 9.46
CA TYR A 11 1.91 1.99 8.17
C TYR A 11 1.28 1.12 7.09
N ILE A 12 1.68 -0.15 6.97
CA ILE A 12 1.09 -1.06 5.98
C ILE A 12 -0.41 -1.24 6.23
N VAL A 13 -0.82 -1.42 7.49
CA VAL A 13 -2.24 -1.52 7.86
C VAL A 13 -2.99 -0.23 7.52
N ALA A 14 -2.45 0.93 7.87
CA ALA A 14 -3.04 2.23 7.54
C ALA A 14 -3.16 2.44 6.02
N LEU A 15 -2.14 2.03 5.26
CA LEU A 15 -2.11 2.12 3.80
C LEU A 15 -3.18 1.23 3.16
N ILE A 16 -3.39 0.01 3.69
CA ILE A 16 -4.46 -0.88 3.24
C ILE A 16 -5.84 -0.26 3.54
N ALA A 17 -6.04 0.30 4.73
CA ALA A 17 -7.30 0.93 5.12
C ALA A 17 -7.60 2.18 4.27
N ALA A 18 -6.58 2.99 3.96
CA ALA A 18 -6.68 4.14 3.07
C ALA A 18 -7.06 3.69 1.64
N PHE A 19 -6.40 2.66 1.12
CA PHE A 19 -6.71 2.08 -0.19
C PHE A 19 -8.14 1.54 -0.25
N ALA A 20 -8.55 0.80 0.78
CA ALA A 20 -9.91 0.25 0.88
C ALA A 20 -10.96 1.38 0.88
N SER A 21 -10.73 2.42 1.67
CA SER A 21 -11.62 3.59 1.76
C SER A 21 -11.70 4.36 0.44
N HIS A 22 -10.56 4.54 -0.25
CA HIS A 22 -10.50 5.27 -1.51
C HIS A 22 -11.23 4.54 -2.65
N TYR A 23 -11.12 3.21 -2.71
CA TYR A 23 -11.72 2.39 -3.77
C TYR A 23 -13.04 1.71 -3.37
N GLN A 24 -13.60 2.04 -2.20
CA GLN A 24 -14.84 1.46 -1.68
C GLN A 24 -14.81 -0.08 -1.60
N LEU A 25 -13.66 -0.61 -1.19
CA LEU A 25 -13.43 -2.04 -0.98
C LEU A 25 -13.47 -2.36 0.52
N THR A 26 -13.67 -3.63 0.86
CA THR A 26 -13.36 -4.11 2.21
C THR A 26 -11.84 -4.16 2.39
N GLU A 27 -11.35 -3.99 3.63
CA GLU A 27 -9.92 -4.12 3.94
C GLU A 27 -9.36 -5.49 3.52
N ALA A 28 -10.18 -6.55 3.60
CA ALA A 28 -9.81 -7.89 3.16
C ALA A 28 -9.62 -7.97 1.63
N GLU A 29 -10.50 -7.33 0.85
CA GLU A 29 -10.36 -7.23 -0.61
C GLU A 29 -9.16 -6.39 -1.00
N ALA A 30 -8.96 -5.25 -0.35
CA ALA A 30 -7.80 -4.38 -0.54
C ALA A 30 -6.50 -5.14 -0.22
N TYR A 31 -6.41 -5.80 0.93
CA TYR A 31 -5.26 -6.62 1.30
C TYR A 31 -4.98 -7.70 0.26
N ARG A 32 -6.00 -8.47 -0.15
CA ARG A 32 -5.85 -9.54 -1.13
C ARG A 32 -5.35 -9.00 -2.48
N TYR A 33 -5.85 -7.84 -2.87
CA TYR A 33 -5.45 -7.17 -4.10
C TYR A 33 -3.99 -6.68 -4.03
N LEU A 34 -3.65 -5.91 -3.01
CA LEU A 34 -2.30 -5.37 -2.81
C LEU A 34 -1.26 -6.48 -2.62
N SER A 35 -1.61 -7.54 -1.90
CA SER A 35 -0.77 -8.73 -1.71
C SER A 35 -0.50 -9.45 -3.03
N LYS A 36 -1.55 -9.71 -3.83
CA LYS A 36 -1.43 -10.35 -5.15
C LYS A 36 -0.47 -9.62 -6.09
N HIS A 37 -0.45 -8.29 -6.02
CA HIS A 37 0.39 -7.47 -6.89
C HIS A 37 1.76 -7.11 -6.28
N GLY A 38 2.09 -7.64 -5.09
CA GLY A 38 3.38 -7.41 -4.43
C GLY A 38 3.55 -6.04 -3.79
N ALA A 39 2.47 -5.25 -3.69
CA ALA A 39 2.51 -3.89 -3.18
C ALA A 39 2.83 -3.82 -1.67
N ILE A 40 2.52 -4.89 -0.92
CA ILE A 40 2.90 -5.01 0.50
C ILE A 40 4.43 -5.11 0.66
N LYS A 41 5.09 -5.89 -0.22
CA LYS A 41 6.55 -6.02 -0.20
C LYS A 41 7.22 -4.68 -0.50
N VAL A 42 6.65 -3.92 -1.42
CA VAL A 42 7.13 -2.58 -1.79
C VAL A 42 6.97 -1.61 -0.62
N ALA A 43 5.82 -1.61 0.05
CA ALA A 43 5.58 -0.78 1.23
C ALA A 43 6.55 -1.11 2.38
N TYR A 44 6.98 -2.36 2.49
CA TYR A 44 8.02 -2.79 3.43
C TYR A 44 9.43 -2.33 3.00
N ASP A 45 9.81 -2.60 1.74
CA ASP A 45 11.16 -2.35 1.22
C ASP A 45 11.47 -0.84 1.08
N PHE A 46 10.46 -0.04 0.75
CA PHE A 46 10.57 1.41 0.51
C PHE A 46 9.87 2.23 1.59
N TYR A 47 9.68 1.66 2.78
CA TYR A 47 9.02 2.33 3.89
C TYR A 47 9.64 3.71 4.15
N ASP A 48 10.96 3.81 4.15
CA ASP A 48 11.75 5.02 4.41
C ASP A 48 11.41 6.22 3.51
N VAL A 49 10.88 5.96 2.32
CA VAL A 49 10.38 6.99 1.39
C VAL A 49 8.85 7.08 1.44
N MET A 50 8.16 5.95 1.47
CA MET A 50 6.70 5.92 1.34
C MET A 50 5.98 6.55 2.54
N HIS A 51 6.53 6.44 3.75
CA HIS A 51 5.91 7.01 4.96
C HIS A 51 6.03 8.55 5.04
N THR A 52 6.88 9.18 4.23
CA THR A 52 7.02 10.64 4.20
C THR A 52 6.04 11.32 3.24
N GLN A 53 5.38 10.53 2.39
CA GLN A 53 4.42 11.02 1.40
C GLN A 53 3.00 10.97 1.95
N SER A 54 2.09 11.71 1.31
CA SER A 54 0.68 11.65 1.67
C SER A 54 0.08 10.28 1.34
N PHE A 55 -0.91 9.85 2.12
CA PHE A 55 -1.61 8.60 1.84
C PHE A 55 -2.31 8.62 0.47
N ASP A 56 -2.87 9.77 0.06
CA ASP A 56 -3.55 9.90 -1.23
C ASP A 56 -2.58 9.67 -2.41
N ASP A 57 -1.38 10.25 -2.35
CA ASP A 57 -0.35 10.03 -3.37
C ASP A 57 0.08 8.55 -3.41
N MET A 58 0.23 7.93 -2.24
CA MET A 58 0.65 6.53 -2.15
C MET A 58 -0.42 5.56 -2.64
N VAL A 59 -1.69 5.81 -2.31
CA VAL A 59 -2.83 5.03 -2.80
C VAL A 59 -2.94 5.12 -4.32
N GLN A 60 -2.81 6.33 -4.89
CA GLN A 60 -2.81 6.51 -6.34
C GLN A 60 -1.61 5.82 -7.02
N SER A 61 -0.41 5.95 -6.44
CA SER A 61 0.80 5.28 -6.93
C SER A 61 0.66 3.76 -6.90
N MET A 62 0.10 3.20 -5.82
CA MET A 62 -0.21 1.78 -5.72
C MET A 62 -1.14 1.33 -6.84
N PHE A 63 -2.19 2.11 -7.09
CA PHE A 63 -3.14 1.82 -8.16
C PHE A 63 -2.53 1.91 -9.56
N GLN A 64 -1.79 2.98 -9.85
CA GLN A 64 -1.21 3.17 -11.18
C GLN A 64 -0.13 2.12 -11.51
N HIS A 65 0.72 1.76 -10.54
CA HIS A 65 1.87 0.89 -10.80
C HIS A 65 1.59 -0.60 -10.62
N TYR A 66 0.69 -0.96 -9.70
CA TYR A 66 0.45 -2.36 -9.37
C TYR A 66 -0.90 -2.86 -9.88
N CYS A 67 -1.90 -1.98 -9.92
CA CYS A 67 -3.28 -2.32 -10.28
C CYS A 67 -3.55 -2.21 -11.79
N TYR A 68 -2.78 -1.38 -12.51
CA TYR A 68 -2.90 -1.16 -13.97
C TYR A 68 -1.91 -1.95 -14.85
N LYS A 69 -1.50 -3.15 -14.46
CA LYS A 69 -1.06 -4.13 -15.48
C LYS A 69 -2.32 -4.60 -16.24
N LYS A 70 -2.69 -3.85 -17.28
CA LYS A 70 -3.59 -4.35 -18.34
C LYS A 70 -3.13 -5.77 -18.69
N PRO A 71 -4.01 -6.79 -18.63
CA PRO A 71 -3.70 -8.07 -19.24
C PRO A 71 -3.44 -7.80 -20.74
N ARG A 72 -2.25 -8.18 -21.22
CA ARG A 72 -2.10 -8.54 -22.63
C ARG A 72 -2.51 -9.99 -22.78
#